data_AF-A0A2W4RGP3-F1
#
_entry.id   AF-A0A2W4RGP3-F1
#
_cell.length_a   1.000
_cell.length_b   1.000
_cell.length_c   1.000
_cell.angle_alpha   90.00
_cell.angle_beta   90.00
_cell.angle_gamma   90.00
#
_symmetry.space_group_name_H-M   'P 1'
#
loop_
_entity.id
_entity.type
_entity.pdbx_description
1 polymer ?
#
loop_
_entity_poly.entity_id
_entity_poly.type
_entity_poly.pdbx_seq_one_letter_code
_entity_poly.pdbx_strand_id
1 'polypeptide(L)'
;MFDGAIQGHSLSVPTAIFLGGIGGLISLQERYLNLTYNDGDPIGMASRLEHSWSVVFLPAIKGSLFAFLLFMMFIADLVSGDLFPKFGTVSNGTGGVMLLDMIGHAAPLSSADYAKLVIWSFLAGFAERLVPDTLTKLVSRKDGRVQ
;
A
#
# COMPACT_ATOMS: atom_id res chain seq x y z
N MET A 1 -5.40 22.39 24.35
CA MET A 1 -6.37 21.49 25.00
C MET A 1 -6.69 20.33 24.06
N PHE A 2 -5.68 19.48 23.82
CA PHE A 2 -5.81 18.18 23.16
C PHE A 2 -4.80 17.27 23.85
N ASP A 3 -4.95 17.16 25.17
CA ASP A 3 -4.18 16.27 26.02
C ASP A 3 -5.22 15.40 26.72
N GLY A 4 -5.20 14.10 26.44
CA GLY A 4 -6.19 13.14 26.89
C GLY A 4 -6.77 12.32 25.75
N ALA A 5 -6.50 11.01 25.79
CA ALA A 5 -7.10 9.93 25.00
C ALA A 5 -6.45 9.59 23.65
N ILE A 6 -5.20 9.10 23.68
CA ILE A 6 -4.80 7.99 22.79
C ILE A 6 -4.36 6.79 23.67
N GLN A 7 -5.21 6.39 24.62
CA GLN A 7 -5.11 5.08 25.30
C GLN A 7 -6.20 4.12 24.76
N GLY A 8 -6.58 4.30 23.49
CA GLY A 8 -7.49 3.41 22.79
C GLY A 8 -6.73 2.72 21.65
N HIS A 9 -7.15 1.50 21.30
CA HIS A 9 -6.63 0.79 20.13
C HIS A 9 -6.60 1.71 18.90
N SER A 10 -5.40 1.95 18.37
CA SER A 10 -5.18 2.77 17.19
C SER A 10 -5.70 2.04 15.96
N LEU A 11 -6.57 2.69 15.19
CA LEU A 11 -7.12 2.15 13.93
C LEU A 11 -6.18 2.39 12.73
N SER A 12 -4.95 2.84 12.97
CA SER A 12 -3.99 3.22 11.93
C SER A 12 -3.56 2.06 11.01
N VAL A 13 -3.35 0.86 11.55
CA VAL A 13 -2.99 -0.32 10.73
C VAL A 13 -4.16 -0.85 9.91
N PRO A 14 -5.36 -1.07 10.49
CA PRO A 14 -6.53 -1.44 9.70
C PRO A 14 -6.79 -0.47 8.55
N THR A 15 -6.65 0.84 8.76
CA THR A 15 -6.83 1.82 7.70
C THR A 15 -5.73 1.80 6.66
N ALA A 16 -4.47 1.64 7.05
CA ALA A 16 -3.36 1.48 6.12
C ALA A 16 -3.56 0.25 5.20
N ILE A 17 -3.91 -0.90 5.79
CA ILE A 17 -4.19 -2.14 5.05
C ILE A 17 -5.36 -1.94 4.09
N PHE A 18 -6.47 -1.39 4.58
CA PHE A 18 -7.67 -1.15 3.78
C PHE A 18 -7.40 -0.24 2.57
N LEU A 19 -6.70 0.87 2.79
CA LEU A 19 -6.36 1.82 1.73
C LEU A 19 -5.31 1.28 0.76
N GLY A 20 -4.33 0.52 1.25
CA GLY A 20 -3.39 -0.22 0.41
C GLY A 20 -4.10 -1.21 -0.51
N GLY A 21 -5.08 -1.95 0.03
CA GLY A 21 -5.93 -2.84 -0.77
C GLY A 21 -6.71 -2.09 -1.85
N ILE A 22 -7.31 -0.95 -1.51
CA ILE A 22 -8.01 -0.09 -2.47
C ILE A 22 -7.06 0.41 -3.56
N GLY A 23 -5.87 0.90 -3.20
CA GLY A 23 -4.86 1.33 -4.16
C GLY A 23 -4.50 0.22 -5.15
N GLY A 24 -4.32 -1.02 -4.67
CA GLY A 24 -4.07 -2.18 -5.52
C GLY A 24 -5.24 -2.50 -6.46
N LEU A 25 -6.49 -2.35 -6.00
CA LEU A 25 -7.68 -2.53 -6.85
C LEU A 25 -7.84 -1.42 -7.90
N ILE A 26 -7.50 -0.17 -7.59
CA ILE A 26 -7.53 0.90 -8.59
C ILE A 26 -6.43 0.70 -9.64
N SER A 27 -5.23 0.28 -9.23
CA SER A 27 -4.13 -0.12 -10.13
C SER A 27 -4.56 -1.25 -11.08
N LEU A 28 -5.37 -2.19 -10.60
CA LEU A 28 -6.02 -3.22 -11.41
C LEU A 28 -6.99 -2.63 -12.44
N GLN A 29 -7.85 -1.69 -12.04
CA GLN A 29 -8.83 -1.07 -12.94
C GLN A 29 -8.15 -0.29 -14.08
N GLU A 30 -7.16 0.54 -13.78
CA GLU A 30 -6.40 1.28 -14.80
C GLU A 30 -5.72 0.34 -15.80
N ARG A 31 -5.23 -0.82 -15.34
CA ARG A 31 -4.66 -1.84 -16.23
C ARG A 31 -5.70 -2.38 -17.21
N TYR A 32 -6.89 -2.74 -16.72
CA TYR A 32 -7.95 -3.25 -17.60
C TYR A 32 -8.38 -2.21 -18.64
N LEU A 33 -8.49 -0.95 -18.22
CA LEU A 33 -8.85 0.16 -19.10
C LEU A 33 -7.79 0.38 -20.19
N ASN A 34 -6.50 0.38 -19.82
CA ASN A 34 -5.40 0.57 -20.76
C ASN A 34 -5.24 -0.58 -21.77
N LEU A 35 -5.55 -1.82 -21.39
CA LEU A 35 -5.52 -2.97 -22.29
C LEU A 35 -6.67 -2.90 -23.32
N THR A 36 -7.87 -2.56 -22.86
CA THR A 36 -9.06 -2.47 -23.71
C THR A 36 -8.94 -1.36 -24.75
N TYR A 37 -8.27 -0.26 -24.40
CA TYR A 37 -8.02 0.86 -25.30
C TYR A 37 -7.06 0.53 -26.46
N ASN A 38 -6.08 -0.35 -26.24
CA ASN A 38 -5.06 -0.68 -27.24
C ASN A 38 -5.40 -1.89 -28.15
N ASP A 39 -6.17 -2.88 -27.67
CA ASP A 39 -6.32 -4.16 -28.38
C ASP A 39 -7.63 -4.34 -29.19
N GLY A 40 -8.59 -3.40 -29.14
CA GLY A 40 -9.73 -3.34 -30.09
C GLY A 40 -10.74 -4.51 -30.08
N ASP A 41 -10.46 -5.64 -29.41
CA ASP A 41 -11.33 -6.82 -29.35
C ASP A 41 -11.74 -7.17 -27.90
N PRO A 42 -12.82 -6.55 -27.38
CA PRO A 42 -13.31 -6.75 -26.02
C PRO A 42 -13.88 -8.16 -25.74
N ILE A 43 -14.14 -8.97 -26.77
CA ILE A 43 -14.83 -10.26 -26.64
C ILE A 43 -13.85 -11.39 -26.31
N GLY A 44 -12.60 -11.31 -26.78
CA GLY A 44 -11.54 -12.29 -26.45
C GLY A 44 -11.02 -12.24 -25.00
N MET A 45 -11.28 -11.15 -24.27
CA MET A 45 -10.86 -10.98 -22.88
C MET A 45 -11.87 -11.51 -21.86
N ALA A 46 -13.17 -11.50 -22.19
CA ALA A 46 -14.23 -12.07 -21.34
C ALA A 46 -14.05 -13.58 -21.13
N SER A 47 -13.60 -14.31 -22.17
CA SER A 47 -13.35 -15.75 -22.12
C SER A 47 -12.12 -16.14 -21.29
N ARG A 48 -11.21 -15.20 -20.99
CA ARG A 48 -10.09 -15.40 -20.04
C ARG A 48 -10.45 -15.08 -18.59
N LEU A 49 -11.60 -14.44 -18.38
CA LEU A 49 -12.09 -14.05 -17.07
C LEU A 49 -12.86 -15.17 -16.36
N GLU A 50 -13.37 -16.16 -17.09
CA GLU A 50 -14.21 -17.24 -16.57
C GLU A 50 -13.49 -18.17 -15.55
N HIS A 51 -12.17 -18.07 -15.38
CA HIS A 51 -11.44 -18.96 -14.48
C HIS A 51 -10.37 -18.29 -13.60
N SER A 52 -10.55 -17.04 -13.15
CA SER A 52 -9.53 -16.42 -12.28
C SER A 52 -10.04 -15.33 -11.33
N TRP A 53 -10.75 -15.75 -10.28
CA TRP A 53 -10.91 -14.95 -9.05
C TRP A 53 -9.57 -14.45 -8.49
N SER A 54 -8.49 -15.21 -8.71
CA SER A 54 -7.13 -14.83 -8.31
C SER A 54 -6.64 -13.53 -8.96
N VAL A 55 -7.12 -13.17 -10.15
CA VAL A 55 -6.66 -11.95 -10.85
C VAL A 55 -7.23 -10.67 -10.22
N VAL A 56 -8.38 -10.78 -9.54
CA VAL A 56 -9.03 -9.63 -8.88
C VAL A 56 -8.53 -9.43 -7.46
N PHE A 57 -8.35 -10.51 -6.69
CA PHE A 57 -7.96 -10.41 -5.28
C PHE A 57 -6.44 -10.29 -5.06
N LEU A 58 -5.62 -10.82 -5.97
CA LEU A 58 -4.16 -10.79 -5.80
C LEU A 58 -3.58 -9.36 -5.74
N PRO A 59 -4.05 -8.38 -6.55
CA PRO A 59 -3.65 -6.97 -6.43
C PRO A 59 -4.00 -6.34 -5.08
N ALA A 60 -5.20 -6.62 -4.56
CA ALA A 60 -5.65 -6.10 -3.27
C ALA A 60 -4.79 -6.62 -2.11
N ILE A 61 -4.42 -7.90 -2.15
CA ILE A 61 -3.59 -8.54 -1.12
C ILE A 61 -2.17 -7.96 -1.13
N LYS A 62 -1.56 -7.83 -2.32
CA LYS A 62 -0.24 -7.21 -2.47
C LYS A 62 -0.24 -5.75 -2.06
N GLY A 63 -1.26 -5.00 -2.46
CA GLY A 63 -1.38 -3.59 -2.07
C GLY A 63 -1.53 -3.40 -0.56
N SER A 64 -2.34 -4.25 0.08
CA SER A 64 -2.45 -4.34 1.54
C SER A 64 -1.09 -4.62 2.21
N LEU A 65 -0.34 -5.59 1.68
CA LEU A 65 0.97 -5.97 2.21
C LEU A 65 1.99 -4.85 2.07
N PHE A 66 2.05 -4.15 0.93
CA PHE A 66 2.97 -3.04 0.73
C PHE A 66 2.62 -1.84 1.62
N ALA A 67 1.34 -1.53 1.81
CA ALA A 67 0.93 -0.51 2.77
C ALA A 67 1.30 -0.89 4.21
N PHE A 68 1.17 -2.16 4.60
CA PHE A 68 1.61 -2.63 5.91
C PHE A 68 3.13 -2.50 6.12
N LEU A 69 3.94 -2.88 5.12
CA LEU A 69 5.39 -2.71 5.17
C LEU A 69 5.79 -1.23 5.22
N LEU A 70 5.11 -0.38 4.46
CA LEU A 70 5.33 1.06 4.49
C LEU A 70 4.98 1.66 5.85
N PHE A 71 3.87 1.22 6.46
CA PHE A 71 3.50 1.61 7.82
C PHE A 71 4.59 1.24 8.83
N MET A 72 5.13 0.02 8.75
CA MET A 72 6.27 -0.39 9.59
C MET A 72 7.50 0.48 9.38
N MET A 73 7.75 0.91 8.14
CA MET A 73 8.84 1.82 7.82
C MET A 73 8.68 3.18 8.51
N PHE A 74 7.45 3.68 8.62
CA PHE A 74 7.17 4.95 9.31
C PHE A 74 7.28 4.84 10.84
N ILE A 75 6.80 3.74 11.45
CA ILE A 75 6.99 3.53 12.90
C ILE A 75 8.46 3.37 13.24
N ALA A 76 9.22 2.67 12.39
CA ALA A 76 10.65 2.47 12.58
C ALA A 76 11.47 3.75 12.36
N ASP A 77 10.83 4.86 11.97
CA ASP A 77 11.47 6.14 11.61
C ASP A 77 12.59 5.96 10.56
N LEU A 78 12.44 4.97 9.67
CA LEU A 78 13.42 4.72 8.60
C LEU A 78 13.34 5.81 7.52
N VAL A 79 12.19 6.46 7.40
CA VAL A 79 11.95 7.55 6.46
C VAL A 79 11.24 8.69 7.17
N SER A 80 11.95 9.83 7.24
CA SER A 80 11.55 11.00 8.03
C SER A 80 11.56 12.27 7.17
N GLY A 81 10.67 13.21 7.46
CA GLY A 81 10.52 14.47 6.73
C GLY A 81 9.11 15.03 6.86
N ASP A 82 8.87 16.24 6.35
CA ASP A 82 7.57 16.92 6.55
C ASP A 82 6.43 16.28 5.75
N LEU A 83 6.75 15.60 4.64
CA LEU A 83 5.79 14.87 3.81
C LEU A 83 5.43 13.48 4.35
N PHE A 84 6.15 13.00 5.38
CA PHE A 84 5.94 11.68 5.96
C PHE A 84 5.13 11.77 7.26
N PRO A 85 4.31 10.75 7.56
CA PRO A 85 3.57 10.69 8.81
C PRO A 85 4.53 10.48 9.99
N LYS A 86 4.41 11.33 11.02
CA LYS A 86 5.17 11.19 12.26
C LYS A 86 4.35 10.40 13.29
N PHE A 87 5.00 9.45 13.96
CA PHE A 87 4.38 8.59 14.97
C PHE A 87 4.90 8.92 16.37
N GLY A 88 4.03 8.80 17.38
CA GLY A 88 4.46 8.91 18.76
C GLY A 88 5.28 7.70 19.18
N THR A 89 6.28 7.92 20.03
CA THR A 89 7.04 6.83 20.64
C THR A 89 6.12 5.98 21.51
N VAL A 90 5.94 4.71 21.17
CA VAL A 90 5.25 3.74 22.02
C VAL A 90 6.19 3.41 23.19
N SER A 91 6.02 4.11 24.31
CA SER A 91 6.80 3.88 25.53
C SER A 91 6.39 2.55 26.14
N ASN A 92 7.21 1.53 25.99
CA ASN A 92 6.99 0.24 26.63
C ASN A 92 7.43 0.33 28.09
N GLY A 93 6.50 0.01 29.01
CA GLY A 93 6.89 -0.46 30.34
C GLY A 93 7.82 -1.67 30.20
N THR A 94 8.54 -1.99 31.27
CA THR A 94 9.67 -2.94 31.39
C THR A 94 9.46 -4.41 30.93
N GLY A 95 8.42 -4.74 30.15
CA GLY A 95 8.17 -6.03 29.51
C GLY A 95 8.54 -6.05 28.01
N GLY A 96 8.86 -7.24 27.49
CA GLY A 96 9.16 -7.43 26.07
C GLY A 96 8.01 -6.97 25.16
N VAL A 97 8.36 -6.30 24.05
CA VAL A 97 7.40 -5.70 23.12
C VAL A 97 6.85 -6.77 22.18
N MET A 98 5.53 -6.97 22.17
CA MET A 98 4.88 -7.83 21.18
C MET A 98 4.47 -7.02 19.95
N LEU A 99 4.54 -7.65 18.76
CA LEU A 99 4.19 -7.00 17.49
C LEU A 99 2.74 -6.48 17.48
N LEU A 100 1.80 -7.24 18.04
CA LEU A 100 0.39 -6.84 18.14
C LEU A 100 0.19 -5.63 19.06
N ASP A 101 0.99 -5.54 20.13
CA ASP A 101 0.94 -4.43 21.09
C ASP A 101 1.50 -3.14 20.46
N MET A 102 2.62 -3.27 19.75
CA MET A 102 3.22 -2.18 18.97
C MET A 102 2.25 -1.64 17.92
N ILE A 103 1.62 -2.53 17.15
CA ILE A 103 0.64 -2.15 16.12
C ILE A 103 -0.61 -1.53 16.73
N GLY A 104 -1.11 -2.09 17.83
CA GLY A 104 -2.32 -1.61 18.49
C GLY A 104 -2.17 -0.22 19.11
N HIS A 105 -0.95 0.20 19.45
CA HIS A 105 -0.67 1.48 20.09
C HIS A 105 0.01 2.50 19.16
N ALA A 106 0.44 2.09 17.96
CA ALA A 106 1.05 3.01 17.02
C ALA A 106 0.03 3.97 16.42
N ALA A 107 0.04 5.21 16.90
CA ALA A 107 -0.83 6.28 16.42
C ALA A 107 0.01 7.45 15.85
N PRO A 108 -0.43 8.05 14.73
CA PRO A 108 0.15 9.30 14.24
C PRO A 108 -0.02 10.43 15.27
N LEU A 109 0.95 11.35 15.33
CA LEU A 109 0.98 12.44 16.31
C LEU A 109 -0.10 13.50 16.08
N SER A 110 -0.58 13.65 14.85
CA SER A 110 -1.57 14.65 14.47
C SER A 110 -2.55 14.13 13.43
N SER A 111 -3.68 14.81 13.27
CA SER A 111 -4.63 14.56 12.18
C SER A 111 -3.99 14.74 10.80
N ALA A 112 -3.03 15.66 10.66
CA ALA A 112 -2.26 15.85 9.43
C ALA A 112 -1.38 14.62 9.14
N ASP A 113 -0.72 14.06 10.16
CA ASP A 113 0.07 12.83 9.99
C ASP A 113 -0.81 11.62 9.67
N TYR A 114 -2.02 11.56 10.22
CA TYR A 114 -3.00 10.57 9.81
C TYR A 114 -3.40 10.70 8.34
N ALA A 115 -3.63 11.92 7.84
CA ALA A 115 -3.94 12.16 6.43
C ALA A 115 -2.76 11.78 5.50
N LYS A 116 -1.52 12.08 5.91
CA LYS A 116 -0.32 11.61 5.18
C LYS A 116 -0.27 10.09 5.13
N LEU A 117 -0.57 9.42 6.23
CA LEU A 117 -0.59 7.96 6.30
C LEU A 117 -1.60 7.36 5.31
N VAL A 118 -2.80 7.92 5.24
CA VAL A 118 -3.86 7.54 4.28
C VAL A 118 -3.35 7.62 2.84
N ILE A 119 -2.76 8.75 2.47
CA ILE A 119 -2.24 9.01 1.12
C ILE A 119 -1.13 8.02 0.78
N TRP A 120 -0.16 7.85 1.68
CA TRP A 120 0.98 6.96 1.48
C TRP A 120 0.57 5.49 1.42
N SER A 121 -0.40 5.07 2.24
CA SER A 121 -0.92 3.70 2.22
C SER A 121 -1.63 3.39 0.89
N PHE A 122 -2.47 4.30 0.42
CA PHE A 122 -3.07 4.19 -0.91
C PHE A 122 -2.01 4.12 -2.01
N LEU A 123 -1.01 5.01 -1.97
CA LEU A 123 0.04 5.08 -3.00
C LEU A 123 0.90 3.81 -3.02
N ALA A 124 1.24 3.26 -1.85
CA ALA A 124 1.95 1.97 -1.75
C ALA A 124 1.16 0.83 -2.38
N GLY A 125 -0.16 0.83 -2.17
CA GLY A 125 -1.08 -0.10 -2.81
C GLY A 125 -1.14 0.06 -4.32
N PHE A 126 -1.30 1.30 -4.77
CA PHE A 126 -1.36 1.65 -6.18
C PHE A 126 -0.07 1.30 -6.94
N ALA A 127 1.07 1.40 -6.25
CA ALA A 127 2.41 1.14 -6.78
C ALA A 127 2.75 -0.35 -6.93
N GLU A 128 1.85 -1.30 -6.61
CA GLU A 128 2.19 -2.72 -6.48
C GLU A 128 2.85 -3.37 -7.71
N ARG A 129 2.61 -2.85 -8.91
CA ARG A 129 3.24 -3.32 -10.16
C ARG A 129 4.18 -2.29 -10.81
N LEU A 130 4.32 -1.08 -10.25
CA LEU A 130 5.28 -0.10 -10.77
C LEU A 130 6.70 -0.67 -10.80
N VAL A 131 7.09 -1.45 -9.79
CA VAL A 131 8.42 -2.08 -9.72
C VAL A 131 8.60 -3.17 -10.79
N PRO A 132 7.77 -4.24 -10.85
CA PRO A 132 7.83 -5.24 -11.93
C PRO A 132 7.74 -4.67 -13.34
N ASP A 133 6.84 -3.71 -13.57
CA ASP A 133 6.61 -3.15 -14.91
C ASP A 133 7.77 -2.27 -15.35
N THR A 134 8.36 -1.49 -14.43
CA THR A 134 9.58 -0.72 -14.72
C THR A 134 10.74 -1.64 -15.05
N LEU A 135 10.94 -2.71 -14.26
CA LEU A 135 12.01 -3.67 -14.50
C LEU A 135 11.84 -4.38 -15.87
N THR A 136 10.63 -4.85 -16.18
CA THR A 136 10.33 -5.51 -17.45
C THR A 136 10.59 -4.57 -18.63
N LYS A 137 10.14 -3.31 -18.56
CA LYS A 137 10.40 -2.30 -19.60
C LYS A 137 11.89 -2.02 -19.78
N LEU A 138 12.66 -1.96 -18.70
CA LEU A 138 14.12 -1.77 -18.77
C LEU A 138 14.83 -2.98 -19.40
N VAL A 139 14.42 -4.19 -19.05
CA VAL A 139 14.94 -5.44 -19.64
C VAL A 139 14.60 -5.51 -21.13
N SER A 140 13.34 -5.28 -21.53
CA SER A 140 12.94 -5.29 -22.94
C SER A 140 13.64 -4.20 -23.77
N ARG A 141 13.92 -3.02 -23.21
CA ARG A 141 14.71 -1.97 -23.89
C ARG A 141 16.18 -2.34 -24.05
N LYS A 142 16.73 -3.16 -23.15
CA LYS A 142 18.10 -3.68 -23.24
C LYS A 142 18.18 -4.77 -24.32
N ASP A 143 17.19 -5.65 -24.39
CA ASP A 143 17.16 -6.74 -25.38
C ASP A 143 16.81 -6.23 -26.79
N GLY A 144 16.03 -5.14 -26.92
CA GLY A 144 15.75 -4.45 -28.19
C GLY A 144 16.92 -3.64 -28.76
N ARG A 145 18.13 -3.74 -28.22
CA ARG A 145 19.37 -3.14 -28.77
C ARG A 145 20.26 -4.14 -29.53
N VAL A 146 19.72 -5.33 -29.85
CA VAL A 146 20.35 -6.29 -30.77
C VAL A 146 19.41 -6.56 -31.95
N GLN A 147 18.96 -5.52 -32.66
CA GLN A 147 18.61 -5.54 -34.08
C GLN A 147 18.89 -4.16 -34.68
#